data_AF-A0A8W8NYW9-F1
#
_entry.id   AF-A0A8W8NYW9-F1
#
_cell.length_a   1.000
_cell.length_b   1.000
_cell.length_c   1.000
_cell.angle_alpha   90.00
_cell.angle_beta   90.00
_cell.angle_gamma   90.00
#
_symmetry.space_group_name_H-M   'P 1'
#
loop_
_entity.id
_entity.type
_entity.pdbx_description
1 polymer ?
#
loop_
_entity_poly.entity_id
_entity_poly.type
_entity_poly.pdbx_seq_one_letter_code
_entity_poly.pdbx_strand_id
1 'polypeptide(L)'
;MNTDYSHVNSDNFDVFLSPHVGRLTEIFNKYLDGLDFKTKVNLADFGANDGKNIFPFLKIMIELIRRRSASCEIYVTLNDQPTNDFTALVKNVEDKT
;
A
#
# COMPACT_ATOMS: atom_id res chain seq x y z
N MET A 1 -0.85 32.03 -1.09
CA MET A 1 -1.57 30.76 -1.31
C MET A 1 -1.10 29.80 -0.24
N ASN A 2 -1.97 29.50 0.74
CA ASN A 2 -1.64 28.61 1.83
C ASN A 2 -2.13 27.21 1.43
N THR A 3 -1.24 26.38 0.87
CA THR A 3 -1.54 24.98 0.58
C THR A 3 -0.97 24.13 1.70
N ASP A 4 -1.57 24.26 2.89
CA ASP A 4 -1.43 23.27 3.96
C ASP A 4 -2.10 21.97 3.50
N TYR A 5 -1.33 21.16 2.77
CA TYR A 5 -1.59 19.72 2.66
C TYR A 5 -1.12 18.97 3.92
N SER A 6 -0.57 19.70 4.91
CA SER A 6 -0.24 19.16 6.23
C SER A 6 -1.52 18.67 6.89
N HIS A 7 -1.76 17.36 6.85
CA HIS A 7 -2.89 16.69 7.52
C HIS A 7 -4.21 16.64 6.72
N VAL A 8 -4.18 16.24 5.45
CA VAL A 8 -5.30 15.39 5.00
C VAL A 8 -5.25 14.15 5.88
N ASN A 9 -6.13 14.11 6.89
CA ASN A 9 -6.18 13.15 7.99
C ASN A 9 -5.72 11.76 7.53
N SER A 10 -4.61 11.27 8.06
CA SER A 10 -4.04 9.97 7.65
C SER A 10 -4.88 8.77 8.10
N ASP A 11 -5.95 9.01 8.85
CA ASP A 11 -6.90 8.02 9.36
C ASP A 11 -8.22 7.98 8.56
N ASN A 12 -8.15 8.09 7.23
CA ASN A 12 -9.35 8.11 6.38
C ASN A 12 -9.53 6.85 5.52
N PHE A 13 -8.80 5.77 5.80
CA PHE A 13 -8.92 4.51 5.06
C PHE A 13 -10.38 4.08 4.98
N ASP A 14 -11.09 4.10 6.11
CA ASP A 14 -12.48 3.69 6.20
C ASP A 14 -13.45 4.60 5.42
N VAL A 15 -13.09 5.88 5.27
CA VAL A 15 -13.95 6.88 4.62
C VAL A 15 -13.76 6.89 3.10
N PHE A 16 -12.52 6.81 2.61
CA PHE A 16 -12.23 7.00 1.19
C PHE A 16 -11.82 5.72 0.46
N LEU A 17 -11.18 4.77 1.14
CA LEU A 17 -10.60 3.60 0.48
C LEU A 17 -11.44 2.34 0.70
N SER A 18 -11.92 2.10 1.92
CA SER A 18 -12.72 0.94 2.30
C SER A 18 -13.93 0.69 1.37
N PRO A 19 -14.74 1.71 1.00
CA PRO A 19 -15.87 1.51 0.08
C PRO A 19 -15.46 1.05 -1.33
N HIS A 20 -14.18 1.24 -1.70
CA HIS A 20 -13.64 0.93 -3.01
C HIS A 20 -12.72 -0.29 -3.02
N VAL A 21 -12.40 -0.88 -1.86
CA VAL A 21 -11.50 -2.03 -1.72
C VAL A 21 -11.92 -3.20 -2.61
N GLY A 22 -13.22 -3.49 -2.73
CA GLY A 22 -13.73 -4.56 -3.58
C GLY A 22 -13.35 -4.37 -5.05
N ARG A 23 -13.63 -3.19 -5.60
CA ARG A 23 -13.29 -2.84 -6.99
C ARG A 23 -11.78 -2.81 -7.22
N LEU A 24 -11.02 -2.26 -6.27
CA LEU A 24 -9.55 -2.23 -6.35
C LEU A 24 -8.96 -3.65 -6.34
N THR A 25 -9.53 -4.53 -5.52
CA THR A 25 -9.16 -5.95 -5.45
C THR A 25 -9.42 -6.67 -6.78
N GLU A 26 -10.58 -6.44 -7.41
CA GLU A 26 -10.89 -7.02 -8.72
C GLU A 26 -9.91 -6.54 -9.80
N ILE A 27 -9.63 -5.24 -9.84
CA ILE A 27 -8.67 -4.65 -10.79
C ILE A 27 -7.30 -5.29 -10.59
N PHE A 28 -6.83 -5.35 -9.34
CA PHE A 28 -5.53 -5.93 -9.02
C PHE A 28 -5.45 -7.42 -9.39
N ASN A 29 -6.50 -8.21 -9.12
CA ASN A 29 -6.55 -9.61 -9.52
C ASN A 29 -6.41 -9.80 -11.04
N LYS A 30 -7.05 -8.96 -11.86
CA LYS A 30 -6.89 -9.03 -13.32
C LYS A 30 -5.45 -8.77 -13.76
N TYR A 31 -4.74 -7.86 -13.10
CA TYR A 31 -3.32 -7.64 -13.37
C TYR A 31 -2.48 -8.86 -12.96
N LEU A 32 -2.77 -9.46 -11.81
CA LEU A 32 -2.08 -10.64 -11.32
C LEU A 32 -2.24 -11.86 -12.24
N ASP A 33 -3.38 -12.01 -12.93
CA ASP A 33 -3.61 -13.13 -13.85
C ASP A 33 -2.69 -13.11 -15.09
N GLY A 34 -2.16 -11.93 -15.44
CA GLY A 34 -1.19 -11.76 -16.52
C GLY A 34 0.27 -11.86 -16.09
N LEU A 35 0.55 -12.04 -14.79
CA LEU A 35 1.91 -12.08 -14.26
C LEU A 35 2.45 -13.51 -14.16
N ASP A 36 3.71 -13.66 -14.53
CA ASP A 36 4.48 -14.86 -14.26
C ASP A 36 5.18 -14.71 -12.90
N PHE A 37 4.71 -15.41 -11.88
CA PHE A 37 5.22 -15.31 -10.49
C PHE A 37 6.57 -16.01 -10.28
N LYS A 38 7.39 -16.10 -11.33
CA LYS A 38 8.59 -16.94 -11.37
C LYS A 38 9.70 -16.50 -10.43
N THR A 39 9.64 -15.33 -9.78
CA THR A 39 10.47 -15.09 -8.58
C THR A 39 10.16 -13.81 -7.79
N LYS A 40 9.78 -12.68 -8.42
CA LYS A 40 9.69 -11.38 -7.72
C LYS A 40 8.50 -10.52 -8.15
N VAL A 41 7.84 -9.87 -7.19
CA VAL A 41 6.86 -8.80 -7.40
C VAL A 41 7.32 -7.55 -6.66
N ASN A 42 7.27 -6.41 -7.34
CA ASN A 42 7.55 -5.10 -6.74
C ASN A 42 6.24 -4.31 -6.63
N LEU A 43 5.92 -3.86 -5.42
CA LEU A 43 4.82 -2.94 -5.14
C LEU A 43 5.44 -1.58 -4.79
N ALA A 44 4.96 -0.52 -5.43
CA ALA A 44 5.41 0.84 -5.15
C ALA A 44 4.20 1.71 -4.84
N ASP A 45 4.25 2.41 -3.71
CA ASP A 45 3.30 3.44 -3.33
C ASP A 45 3.97 4.82 -3.43
N PHE A 46 3.30 5.76 -4.11
CA PHE A 46 3.79 7.11 -4.35
C PHE A 46 2.91 8.11 -3.60
N GLY A 47 3.43 8.69 -2.51
CA GLY A 47 2.69 9.50 -1.56
C GLY A 47 2.29 8.72 -0.31
N ALA A 48 3.21 7.92 0.23
CA ALA A 48 2.94 7.00 1.35
C ALA A 48 2.59 7.69 2.68
N ASN A 49 2.95 8.97 2.85
CA ASN A 49 2.74 9.77 4.05
C ASN A 49 3.25 9.03 5.30
N ASP A 50 2.39 8.81 6.30
CA ASP A 50 2.69 8.05 7.52
C ASP A 50 2.28 6.57 7.43
N GLY A 51 1.84 6.11 6.25
CA GLY A 51 1.55 4.70 5.99
C GLY A 51 0.17 4.21 6.44
N LYS A 52 -0.58 4.98 7.25
CA LYS A 52 -1.82 4.49 7.89
C LYS A 52 -2.91 4.08 6.90
N ASN A 53 -3.00 4.77 5.77
CA ASN A 53 -3.96 4.46 4.71
C ASN A 53 -3.47 3.33 3.78
N ILE A 54 -2.16 3.23 3.53
CA ILE A 54 -1.64 2.27 2.54
C ILE A 54 -1.42 0.87 3.12
N PHE A 55 -1.03 0.73 4.39
CA PHE A 55 -0.73 -0.59 4.96
C PHE A 55 -1.89 -1.59 4.91
N PRO A 56 -3.15 -1.22 5.24
CA PRO A 56 -4.27 -2.15 5.06
C PRO A 56 -4.43 -2.62 3.62
N PHE A 57 -4.21 -1.75 2.64
CA PHE A 57 -4.32 -2.10 1.23
C PHE A 57 -3.14 -2.95 0.73
N LEU A 58 -1.91 -2.64 1.17
CA LEU A 58 -0.73 -3.46 0.92
C LEU A 58 -0.91 -4.88 1.45
N LYS A 59 -1.49 -5.04 2.65
CA LYS A 59 -1.81 -6.35 3.21
C LYS A 59 -2.72 -7.15 2.27
N ILE A 60 -3.80 -6.54 1.77
CA ILE A 60 -4.71 -7.17 0.81
C ILE A 60 -3.98 -7.57 -0.47
N MET A 61 -3.17 -6.67 -1.04
CA MET A 61 -2.38 -6.97 -2.25
C MET A 61 -1.40 -8.13 -2.04
N ILE A 62 -0.68 -8.13 -0.92
CA ILE A 62 0.26 -9.21 -0.54
C ILE A 62 -0.48 -10.54 -0.41
N GLU A 63 -1.63 -10.58 0.26
CA GLU A 63 -2.44 -11.80 0.39
C GLU A 63 -2.89 -12.33 -0.97
N LEU A 64 -3.29 -11.47 -1.90
CA LEU A 64 -3.69 -11.86 -3.26
C LEU A 64 -2.53 -12.41 -4.09
N ILE A 65 -1.33 -11.86 -3.93
CA ILE A 65 -0.10 -12.39 -4.53
C ILE A 65 0.22 -13.77 -3.93
N ARG A 66 0.16 -13.90 -2.61
CA ARG A 66 0.46 -15.14 -1.88
C ARG A 66 -0.46 -16.30 -2.25
N ARG A 67 -1.73 -16.03 -2.58
CA ARG A 67 -2.67 -17.03 -3.13
C ARG A 67 -2.23 -17.62 -4.47
N ARG A 68 -1.45 -16.88 -5.26
CA ARG A 68 -0.93 -17.33 -6.57
C ARG A 68 0.47 -17.91 -6.47
N SER A 69 1.31 -17.34 -5.61
CA SER A 69 2.65 -17.83 -5.34
C SER A 69 3.07 -17.60 -3.89
N ALA A 70 3.13 -18.71 -3.15
CA ALA A 70 3.58 -18.71 -1.76
C ALA A 70 5.06 -18.33 -1.63
N SER A 71 5.88 -18.63 -2.64
CA SER A 71 7.35 -18.48 -2.60
C SER A 71 7.87 -17.22 -3.28
N CYS A 72 7.04 -16.46 -4.00
CA CYS A 72 7.46 -15.22 -4.68
C CYS A 72 8.04 -14.20 -3.67
N GLU A 73 9.19 -13.60 -3.95
CA GLU A 73 9.68 -12.48 -3.16
C GLU A 73 8.80 -11.25 -3.46
N ILE A 74 8.43 -10.49 -2.41
CA ILE A 74 7.63 -9.28 -2.54
C ILE A 74 8.45 -8.12 -1.96
N TYR A 75 8.75 -7.15 -2.80
CA TYR A 75 9.39 -5.90 -2.38
C TYR A 75 8.34 -4.80 -2.35
N VAL A 76 8.30 -4.05 -1.26
CA VAL A 76 7.42 -2.88 -1.12
C VAL A 76 8.31 -1.64 -1.03
N THR A 77 8.07 -0.68 -1.92
CA THR A 77 8.71 0.64 -1.90
C THR A 77 7.67 1.68 -1.51
N LEU A 78 7.95 2.43 -0.45
CA LEU A 78 7.12 3.52 0.02
C LEU A 78 7.85 4.82 -0.30
N ASN A 79 7.31 5.55 -1.27
CA ASN A 79 7.92 6.78 -1.77
C ASN A 79 7.12 7.99 -1.32
N ASP A 80 7.83 9.06 -0.95
CA ASP A 80 7.25 10.37 -0.70
C ASP A 80 8.31 11.46 -0.88
N GLN A 81 7.91 12.73 -0.73
CA GLN A 81 8.79 13.88 -0.75
C GLN A 81 9.85 13.79 0.36
N PRO A 82 11.04 14.40 0.17
CA PRO A 82 12.10 14.38 1.18
C PRO A 82 11.72 14.98 2.54
N THR A 83 10.67 15.80 2.58
CA THR A 83 10.14 16.43 3.80
C THR A 83 9.17 15.53 4.58
N ASN A 84 8.83 14.34 4.07
CA ASN A 84 7.95 13.41 4.77
C ASN A 84 8.61 12.83 6.03
N ASP A 85 7.81 12.57 7.07
CA ASP A 85 8.28 11.88 8.28
C ASP A 85 8.27 10.36 8.08
N PHE A 86 9.33 9.85 7.46
CA PHE A 86 9.54 8.40 7.32
C PHE A 86 9.69 7.68 8.67
N THR A 87 10.00 8.39 9.76
CA THR A 87 10.07 7.77 11.10
C THR A 87 8.68 7.38 11.58
N ALA A 88 7.68 8.25 11.39
CA ALA A 88 6.29 7.93 11.68
C ALA A 88 5.79 6.76 10.82
N LEU A 89 6.17 6.74 9.54
CA LEU A 89 5.85 5.63 8.64
C LEU A 89 6.40 4.29 9.16
N VAL A 90 7.67 4.24 9.59
CA VAL A 90 8.30 3.02 10.11
C VAL A 90 7.60 2.54 11.38
N LYS A 91 7.29 3.44 12.33
CA LYS A 91 6.56 3.08 13.56
C LYS A 91 5.19 2.47 13.27
N ASN A 92 4.46 3.05 12.31
CA ASN A 92 3.13 2.54 11.93
C ASN A 92 3.20 1.16 11.23
N VAL A 93 4.35 0.78 10.65
CA VAL A 93 4.55 -0.61 10.16
C VAL A 93 4.70 -1.56 11.34
N GLU A 94 5.54 -1.21 12.32
CA GLU A 94 5.84 -2.05 13.48
C GLU A 94 4.59 -2.31 14.34
N ASP A 95 3.73 -1.31 14.51
CA ASP A 95 2.47 -1.43 15.26
C ASP A 95 1.43 -2.35 14.57
N LYS A 96 1.68 -2.76 13.31
CA LYS A 96 0.75 -3.57 12.50
C LYS A 96 1.25 -4.98 12.19
N THR A 97 2.48 -5.33 12.59
CA THR A 97 3.07 -6.68 12.52
C THR A 97 2.84 -7.46 13.80
#